data_AF-A0A0C1UCD8-F1
#
_entry.id   AF-A0A0C1UCD8-F1
#
_cell.length_a   1.000
_cell.length_b   1.000
_cell.length_c   1.000
_cell.angle_alpha   90.00
_cell.angle_beta   90.00
_cell.angle_gamma   90.00
#
_symmetry.space_group_name_H-M   'P 1'
#
loop_
_entity.id
_entity.type
_entity.pdbx_description
1 polymer ?
#
loop_
_entity_poly.entity_id
_entity_poly.type
_entity_poly.pdbx_seq_one_letter_code
_entity_poly.pdbx_strand_id
1 'polypeptide(L)'
;MNLNFKIEEECGYFFGTINDVAYLNVTPHQIRFCNDQDNILELPLSGLLVNATPKEEILKTEHGIEFTKTIFSKDYEMEENLNKIVLKIKESTEVKTVIVVGSIIAAQAYPEQVMALIPCRGYERVAPAEKRMRLDKFTTFSNQ
;
A
#
# COMPACT_ATOMS: atom_id res chain seq x y z
N MET A 1 14.89 -16.73 9.33
CA MET A 1 13.62 -17.35 8.89
C MET A 1 13.73 -17.45 7.37
N ASN A 2 13.66 -18.63 6.77
CA ASN A 2 13.68 -18.73 5.30
C ASN A 2 12.35 -18.16 4.79
N LEU A 3 12.37 -16.94 4.28
CA LEU A 3 11.20 -16.34 3.63
C LEU A 3 11.04 -16.99 2.26
N ASN A 4 10.07 -17.89 2.14
CA ASN A 4 9.71 -18.48 0.86
C ASN A 4 8.84 -17.47 0.08
N PHE A 5 9.46 -16.39 -0.39
CA PHE A 5 8.79 -15.37 -1.18
C PHE A 5 8.56 -15.88 -2.60
N LYS A 6 7.30 -15.86 -3.03
CA LYS A 6 6.90 -16.23 -4.39
C LYS A 6 6.14 -15.09 -5.02
N ILE A 7 6.33 -14.91 -6.32
CA ILE A 7 5.47 -14.04 -7.13
C ILE A 7 4.41 -14.93 -7.77
N GLU A 8 3.16 -14.53 -7.63
CA GLU A 8 2.00 -15.20 -8.18
C GLU A 8 1.18 -14.19 -9.01
N GLU A 9 0.33 -14.72 -9.88
CA GLU A 9 -0.54 -13.94 -10.75
C GLU A 9 -1.96 -14.50 -10.66
N GLU A 10 -2.94 -13.63 -10.46
CA GLU A 10 -4.35 -14.00 -10.46
C GLU A 10 -5.15 -12.97 -11.27
N CYS A 11 -5.96 -13.41 -12.22
CA CYS A 11 -6.76 -12.54 -13.08
C CYS A 11 -5.97 -11.38 -13.73
N GLY A 12 -4.69 -11.59 -14.07
CA GLY A 12 -3.81 -10.56 -14.63
C GLY A 12 -3.18 -9.61 -13.61
N TYR A 13 -3.33 -9.87 -12.31
CA TYR A 13 -2.74 -9.07 -11.24
C TYR A 13 -1.61 -9.82 -10.55
N PHE A 14 -0.44 -9.17 -10.42
CA PHE A 14 0.73 -9.73 -9.74
C PHE A 14 0.73 -9.42 -8.25
N PHE A 15 1.08 -10.39 -7.43
CA PHE A 15 1.25 -10.22 -5.99
C PHE A 15 2.36 -11.14 -5.47
N GLY A 16 2.89 -10.80 -4.30
CA GLY A 16 3.89 -11.62 -3.62
C GLY A 16 3.26 -12.40 -2.48
N THR A 17 3.65 -13.65 -2.27
CA THR A 17 3.20 -14.47 -1.13
C THR A 17 4.36 -14.85 -0.24
N ILE A 18 4.12 -14.80 1.08
CA ILE A 18 5.04 -15.27 2.12
C ILE A 18 4.21 -15.94 3.20
N ASN A 19 4.39 -17.24 3.37
CA ASN A 19 3.56 -18.05 4.27
C ASN A 19 2.06 -17.82 3.94
N ASP A 20 1.24 -17.51 4.94
CA ASP A 20 -0.21 -17.30 4.79
C ASP A 20 -0.57 -15.84 4.44
N VAL A 21 0.37 -15.03 3.92
CA VAL A 21 0.16 -13.61 3.62
C VAL A 21 0.49 -13.29 2.17
N ALA A 22 -0.44 -12.67 1.47
CA ALA A 22 -0.23 -12.05 0.16
C ALA A 22 0.00 -10.54 0.30
N TYR A 23 0.81 -9.98 -0.58
CA TYR A 23 1.14 -8.56 -0.66
C TYR A 23 0.83 -8.05 -2.07
N LEU A 24 -0.11 -7.12 -2.18
CA LEU A 24 -0.56 -6.53 -3.45
C LEU A 24 -0.04 -5.10 -3.57
N ASN A 25 0.87 -4.83 -4.50
CA ASN A 25 1.43 -3.50 -4.71
C ASN A 25 0.56 -2.67 -5.66
N VAL A 26 -0.12 -1.66 -5.12
CA VAL A 26 -0.95 -0.73 -5.89
C VAL A 26 -0.29 0.64 -6.10
N THR A 27 1.04 0.70 -5.98
CA THR A 27 1.86 1.90 -6.24
C THR A 27 2.39 1.89 -7.68
N PRO A 28 2.85 3.04 -8.22
CA PRO A 28 3.38 3.11 -9.59
C PRO A 28 4.81 2.55 -9.74
N HIS A 29 5.41 2.03 -8.66
CA HIS A 29 6.79 1.56 -8.65
C HIS A 29 6.91 0.21 -7.95
N GLN A 30 7.92 -0.55 -8.35
CA GLN A 30 8.30 -1.78 -7.65
C GLN A 30 8.73 -1.45 -6.21
N ILE A 31 8.36 -2.32 -5.27
CA ILE A 31 8.72 -2.15 -3.85
C ILE A 31 9.85 -3.11 -3.51
N ARG A 32 10.88 -2.60 -2.84
CA ARG A 32 11.96 -3.42 -2.27
C ARG A 32 11.72 -3.58 -0.78
N PHE A 33 11.28 -4.76 -0.38
CA PHE A 33 11.24 -5.13 1.02
C PHE A 33 12.62 -5.58 1.49
N CYS A 34 12.92 -5.28 2.74
CA CYS A 34 14.12 -5.74 3.41
C CYS A 34 13.69 -6.40 4.72
N ASN A 35 14.20 -7.60 4.97
CA ASN A 35 14.04 -8.25 6.26
C ASN A 35 15.21 -7.91 7.20
N ASP A 36 15.17 -8.36 8.45
CA ASP A 36 16.22 -8.14 9.46
C ASP A 36 17.58 -8.78 9.11
N GLN A 37 17.66 -9.51 8.00
CA GLN A 37 18.86 -10.18 7.50
C GLN A 37 19.40 -9.52 6.22
N ASP A 38 18.95 -8.30 5.89
CA ASP A 38 19.30 -7.55 4.67
C ASP A 38 18.97 -8.26 3.35
N ASN A 39 18.14 -9.31 3.37
CA ASN A 39 17.64 -9.92 2.14
C ASN A 39 16.62 -8.99 1.49
N ILE A 40 16.85 -8.67 0.23
CA ILE A 40 15.96 -7.82 -0.57
C ILE A 40 14.95 -8.71 -1.29
N LEU A 41 13.67 -8.46 -1.01
CA LEU A 41 12.55 -9.06 -1.73
C LEU A 41 11.91 -7.99 -2.60
N GLU A 42 11.72 -8.31 -3.88
CA GLU A 42 11.17 -7.37 -4.83
C GLU A 42 9.72 -7.68 -5.14
N LEU A 43 8.81 -6.81 -4.71
CA LEU A 43 7.39 -6.90 -5.02
C LEU A 43 7.08 -6.09 -6.30
N PRO A 44 6.68 -6.74 -7.41
CA PRO A 44 6.38 -6.05 -8.67
C PRO A 44 5.16 -5.14 -8.52
N LEU A 45 4.89 -4.33 -9.55
CA LEU A 45 3.60 -3.65 -9.66
C LEU A 45 2.52 -4.72 -9.84
N SER A 46 1.37 -4.55 -9.20
CA SER A 46 0.27 -5.51 -9.36
C SER A 46 -0.43 -5.44 -10.70
N GLY A 47 -0.21 -4.39 -11.50
CA GLY A 47 -1.06 -4.07 -12.65
C GLY A 47 -2.29 -3.22 -12.29
N LEU A 48 -2.59 -3.08 -10.99
CA LEU A 48 -3.56 -2.13 -10.45
C LEU A 48 -2.84 -0.91 -9.86
N LEU A 49 -3.35 0.29 -10.17
CA LEU A 49 -2.88 1.54 -9.57
C LEU A 49 -4.04 2.17 -8.78
N VAL A 50 -3.86 2.33 -7.47
CA VAL A 50 -4.85 2.99 -6.61
C VAL A 50 -4.38 4.41 -6.31
N ASN A 51 -5.14 5.38 -6.79
CA ASN A 51 -4.88 6.81 -6.58
C ASN A 51 -5.95 7.42 -5.67
N ALA A 52 -5.67 8.61 -5.16
CA ALA A 52 -6.67 9.43 -4.49
C ALA A 52 -6.60 10.87 -4.97
N THR A 53 -7.73 11.57 -4.89
CA THR A 53 -7.84 12.96 -5.31
C THR A 53 -7.71 13.87 -4.08
N PRO A 54 -6.69 14.76 -4.03
CA PRO A 54 -6.59 15.76 -2.97
C PRO A 54 -7.73 16.78 -3.10
N LYS A 55 -8.32 17.14 -1.97
CA LYS A 55 -9.29 18.22 -1.83
C LYS A 55 -8.90 19.08 -0.64
N GLU A 56 -9.22 20.35 -0.72
CA GLU A 56 -8.99 21.29 0.37
C GLU A 56 -10.28 21.42 1.20
N GLU A 57 -10.13 21.39 2.52
CA GLU A 57 -11.18 21.70 3.47
C GLU A 57 -10.72 22.90 4.31
N ILE A 58 -11.44 24.02 4.21
CA ILE A 58 -11.16 25.22 5.00
C ILE A 58 -11.52 24.92 6.46
N LEU A 59 -10.53 25.02 7.35
CA LEU A 59 -10.71 24.85 8.79
C LEU A 59 -11.17 26.14 9.46
N LYS A 60 -10.57 27.25 9.06
CA LYS A 60 -10.89 28.59 9.57
C LYS A 60 -10.40 29.68 8.63
N THR A 61 -10.97 30.87 8.80
CA THR A 61 -10.54 32.10 8.13
C THR A 61 -10.29 33.17 9.18
N GLU A 62 -9.07 33.72 9.21
CA GLU A 62 -8.69 34.80 10.14
C GLU A 62 -8.06 35.95 9.34
N HIS A 63 -8.57 37.18 9.51
CA HIS A 63 -8.09 38.37 8.78
C HIS A 63 -8.05 38.21 7.24
N GLY A 64 -8.96 37.40 6.67
CA GLY A 64 -9.00 37.10 5.24
C GLY A 64 -8.02 36.03 4.77
N ILE A 65 -7.32 35.35 5.69
CA ILE A 65 -6.40 34.25 5.42
C ILE A 65 -7.11 32.93 5.72
N GLU A 66 -7.18 32.02 4.75
CA GLU A 66 -7.76 30.69 4.90
C GLU A 66 -6.69 29.69 5.37
N PHE A 67 -7.03 28.93 6.41
CA PHE A 67 -6.24 27.81 6.90
C PHE A 67 -6.95 26.53 6.47
N THR A 68 -6.36 25.78 5.55
CA THR A 68 -6.94 24.56 5.01
C THR A 68 -6.23 23.31 5.52
N LYS A 69 -6.92 22.17 5.53
CA LYS A 69 -6.30 20.85 5.53
C LYS A 69 -6.55 20.16 4.20
N THR A 70 -5.61 19.33 3.78
CA THR A 70 -5.83 18.43 2.64
C THR A 70 -6.54 17.18 3.12
N ILE A 71 -7.66 16.86 2.48
CA ILE A 71 -8.34 15.58 2.60
C ILE A 71 -8.20 14.83 1.28
N PHE A 72 -8.23 13.50 1.31
CA PHE A 72 -8.10 12.68 0.11
C PHE A 72 -9.39 11.88 -0.09
N SER A 73 -10.04 12.07 -1.23
CA SER A 73 -11.25 11.31 -1.55
C SER A 73 -10.89 10.06 -2.35
N LYS A 74 -11.46 8.92 -1.93
CA LYS A 74 -11.43 7.67 -2.69
C LYS A 74 -12.31 7.72 -3.93
N ASP A 75 -11.95 6.88 -4.88
CA ASP A 75 -12.81 6.42 -5.96
C ASP A 75 -13.52 5.12 -5.51
N TYR A 76 -14.86 5.15 -5.52
CA TYR A 76 -15.71 4.04 -5.08
C TYR A 76 -15.71 2.87 -6.07
N GLU A 77 -15.57 3.12 -7.38
CA GLU A 77 -15.47 2.06 -8.38
C GLU A 77 -14.14 1.31 -8.20
N MET A 78 -13.07 2.06 -7.95
CA MET A 78 -11.77 1.49 -7.60
C MET A 78 -11.81 0.70 -6.29
N GLU A 79 -12.51 1.19 -5.27
CA GLU A 79 -12.69 0.47 -4.00
C GLU A 79 -13.39 -0.88 -4.20
N GLU A 80 -14.46 -0.90 -5.00
CA GLU A 80 -15.20 -2.12 -5.32
C GLU A 80 -14.34 -3.11 -6.11
N ASN A 81 -13.59 -2.62 -7.11
CA ASN A 81 -12.68 -3.45 -7.88
C ASN A 81 -11.57 -4.03 -7.00
N LEU A 82 -10.98 -3.23 -6.12
CA LEU A 82 -9.96 -3.67 -5.17
C LEU A 82 -10.48 -4.78 -4.25
N ASN A 83 -11.70 -4.63 -3.73
CA ASN A 83 -12.35 -5.65 -2.90
C ASN A 83 -12.53 -6.98 -3.67
N LYS A 84 -12.96 -6.91 -4.93
CA LYS A 84 -13.10 -8.11 -5.79
C LYS A 84 -11.76 -8.81 -6.01
N ILE A 85 -10.69 -8.06 -6.27
CA ILE A 85 -9.35 -8.62 -6.47
C ILE A 85 -8.84 -9.27 -5.19
N VAL A 86 -8.97 -8.60 -4.04
CA VAL A 86 -8.57 -9.14 -2.74
C VAL A 86 -9.31 -10.44 -2.42
N LEU A 87 -10.62 -10.50 -2.67
CA LEU A 87 -11.40 -11.72 -2.48
C LEU A 87 -10.92 -12.85 -3.40
N LYS A 88 -10.70 -12.57 -4.69
CA LYS A 88 -10.20 -13.58 -5.63
C LYS A 88 -8.84 -14.14 -5.22
N ILE A 89 -7.90 -13.30 -4.79
CA ILE A 89 -6.60 -13.76 -4.29
C ILE A 89 -6.77 -14.71 -3.10
N LYS A 90 -7.69 -14.39 -2.16
CA LYS A 90 -7.98 -15.27 -1.03
C LYS A 90 -8.65 -16.58 -1.43
N GLU A 91 -9.45 -16.58 -2.49
CA GLU A 91 -10.14 -17.77 -2.99
C GLU A 91 -9.22 -18.68 -3.82
N SER A 92 -8.30 -18.11 -4.59
CA SER A 92 -7.39 -18.87 -5.46
C SER A 92 -6.10 -19.31 -4.78
N THR A 93 -5.83 -18.82 -3.57
CA THR A 93 -4.63 -19.17 -2.79
C THR A 93 -4.99 -19.62 -1.38
N GLU A 94 -4.07 -20.26 -0.67
CA GLU A 94 -4.27 -20.65 0.74
C GLU A 94 -3.95 -19.52 1.74
N VAL A 95 -3.77 -18.28 1.25
CA VAL A 95 -3.41 -17.15 2.12
C VAL A 95 -4.57 -16.74 3.03
N LYS A 96 -4.27 -16.45 4.29
CA LYS A 96 -5.26 -15.98 5.28
C LYS A 96 -5.40 -14.47 5.27
N THR A 97 -4.40 -13.75 4.77
CA THR A 97 -4.36 -12.28 4.80
C THR A 97 -3.82 -11.74 3.49
N VAL A 98 -4.43 -10.67 3.00
CA VAL A 98 -3.95 -9.90 1.85
C VAL A 98 -3.66 -8.49 2.34
N ILE A 99 -2.42 -8.05 2.20
CA ILE A 99 -1.96 -6.70 2.53
C ILE A 99 -1.87 -5.93 1.22
N VAL A 100 -2.78 -4.97 1.03
CA VAL A 100 -2.70 -4.04 -0.10
C VAL A 100 -1.78 -2.89 0.30
N VAL A 101 -0.78 -2.63 -0.52
CA VAL A 101 0.27 -1.66 -0.22
C VAL A 101 0.20 -0.52 -1.23
N GLY A 102 -0.04 0.70 -0.74
CA GLY A 102 -0.22 1.89 -1.54
C GLY A 102 0.66 3.07 -1.10
N SER A 103 0.47 4.20 -1.77
CA SER A 103 1.04 5.47 -1.31
C SER A 103 0.38 5.92 0.00
N ILE A 104 1.03 6.80 0.75
CA ILE A 104 0.43 7.37 1.98
C ILE A 104 -0.90 8.07 1.71
N ILE A 105 -1.02 8.70 0.54
CA ILE A 105 -2.23 9.38 0.07
C ILE A 105 -3.35 8.38 -0.21
N ALA A 106 -3.05 7.25 -0.86
CA ALA A 106 -4.01 6.18 -1.06
C ALA A 106 -4.44 5.56 0.28
N ALA A 107 -3.51 5.32 1.20
CA ALA A 107 -3.84 4.79 2.53
C ALA A 107 -4.78 5.71 3.34
N GLN A 108 -4.66 7.04 3.17
CA GLN A 108 -5.58 8.00 3.79
C GLN A 108 -6.97 8.01 3.15
N ALA A 109 -7.06 7.80 1.84
CA ALA A 109 -8.34 7.76 1.12
C ALA A 109 -9.07 6.42 1.25
N TYR A 110 -8.33 5.33 1.46
CA TYR A 110 -8.86 3.97 1.64
C TYR A 110 -8.44 3.39 3.02
N PRO A 111 -8.93 3.98 4.14
CA PRO A 111 -8.59 3.54 5.49
C PRO A 111 -8.85 2.04 5.70
N GLU A 112 -7.96 1.37 6.43
CA GLU A 112 -8.02 -0.07 6.74
C GLU A 112 -7.94 -1.04 5.55
N GLN A 113 -8.08 -0.54 4.32
CA GLN A 113 -8.01 -1.33 3.09
C GLN A 113 -6.65 -1.22 2.42
N VAL A 114 -6.07 -0.02 2.36
CA VAL A 114 -4.75 0.24 1.77
C VAL A 114 -3.77 0.66 2.85
N MET A 115 -2.67 -0.07 2.92
CA MET A 115 -1.60 0.16 3.89
C MET A 115 -0.49 1.00 3.27
N ALA A 116 0.03 1.96 4.02
CA ALA A 116 1.20 2.72 3.64
C ALA A 116 2.48 2.04 4.12
N LEU A 117 3.50 2.11 3.27
CA LEU A 117 4.81 1.52 3.53
C LEU A 117 5.57 2.26 4.64
N ILE A 118 6.30 1.51 5.45
CA ILE A 118 7.24 2.04 6.45
C ILE A 118 8.67 1.69 6.01
N PRO A 119 9.59 2.66 5.93
CA PRO A 119 10.99 2.36 5.60
C PRO A 119 11.65 1.52 6.69
N CYS A 120 12.60 0.67 6.31
CA CYS A 120 13.53 0.06 7.26
C CYS A 120 14.40 1.15 7.91
N ARG A 121 14.89 0.86 9.12
CA ARG A 121 15.75 1.80 9.86
C ARG A 121 16.98 2.16 9.02
N GLY A 122 17.26 3.45 8.86
CA GLY A 122 18.37 3.96 8.05
C GLY A 122 18.01 4.22 6.57
N TYR A 123 16.81 3.85 6.12
CA TYR A 123 16.32 4.06 4.75
C TYR A 123 15.23 5.14 4.66
N GLU A 124 15.05 5.94 5.71
CA GLU A 124 13.99 6.96 5.81
C GLU A 124 14.16 8.09 4.80
N ARG A 125 15.41 8.51 4.52
CA ARG A 125 15.73 9.69 3.69
C ARG A 125 16.76 9.40 2.58
N VAL A 126 16.73 8.19 2.02
CA VAL A 126 17.58 7.78 0.88
C VAL A 126 16.89 8.04 -0.46
N ALA A 127 17.64 7.91 -1.56
CA ALA A 127 17.08 8.02 -2.90
C ALA A 127 16.04 6.92 -3.17
N PRO A 128 15.05 7.12 -4.07
CA PRO A 128 14.01 6.14 -4.34
C PRO A 128 14.53 4.72 -4.66
N ALA A 129 15.61 4.61 -5.44
CA ALA A 129 16.22 3.33 -5.77
C ALA A 129 16.87 2.63 -4.56
N GLU A 130 17.29 3.38 -3.56
CA GLU A 130 17.91 2.85 -2.34
C GLU A 130 16.87 2.51 -1.28
N LYS A 131 15.60 2.92 -1.45
CA LYS A 131 14.54 2.64 -0.49
C LYS A 131 14.46 1.15 -0.18
N ARG A 132 14.33 0.86 1.11
CA ARG A 132 14.04 -0.45 1.67
C ARG A 132 12.87 -0.29 2.60
N MET A 133 11.83 -1.09 2.38
CA MET A 133 10.60 -1.01 3.15
C MET A 133 10.46 -2.23 4.04
N ARG A 134 9.78 -2.06 5.16
CA ARG A 134 9.42 -3.14 6.06
C ARG A 134 8.35 -4.01 5.43
N LEU A 135 8.50 -5.31 5.64
CA LEU A 135 7.55 -6.33 5.24
C LEU A 135 6.58 -6.70 6.38
N ASP A 136 6.95 -6.39 7.62
CA ASP A 136 6.30 -6.82 8.85
C ASP A 136 5.53 -5.70 9.57
N LYS A 137 5.61 -4.47 9.07
CA LYS A 137 5.00 -3.30 9.70
C LYS A 137 4.57 -2.29 8.67
N PHE A 138 3.32 -1.86 8.78
CA PHE A 138 2.71 -0.89 7.88
C PHE A 138 1.99 0.21 8.66
N THR A 139 1.76 1.34 8.01
CA THR A 139 0.91 2.41 8.53
C THR A 139 -0.49 2.22 7.96
N THR A 140 -1.49 2.25 8.83
CA THR A 140 -2.90 2.30 8.45
C THR A 140 -3.54 3.55 9.03
N PHE A 141 -4.63 4.01 8.41
CA PHE A 141 -5.49 5.04 8.94
C PHE A 141 -6.82 4.40 9.34
N SER A 142 -7.43 4.90 10.42
CA SER A 142 -8.78 4.54 10.82
C SER A 142 -9.76 5.60 10.31
N ASN A 143 -11.00 5.19 10.04
CA ASN A 143 -12.08 6.17 9.90
C ASN A 143 -12.18 6.96 11.23
N GLN A 144 -11.99 8.28 11.17
CA GLN A 144 -12.24 9.18 12.30
C GLN A 144 -13.72 9.49 12.43
#